data_AF-A0A257PLD3-F1
#
_entry.id   AF-A0A257PLD3-F1
#
_cell.length_a   1.000
_cell.length_b   1.000
_cell.length_c   1.000
_cell.angle_alpha   90.00
_cell.angle_beta   90.00
_cell.angle_gamma   90.00
#
_symmetry.space_group_name_H-M   'P 1'
#
loop_
_entity.id
_entity.type
_entity.pdbx_description
1 polymer ?
#
loop_
_entity_poly.entity_id
_entity_poly.type
_entity_poly.pdbx_seq_one_letter_code
_entity_poly.pdbx_strand_id
1 'polypeptide(L)'
;MRERTVHLALRATPAEATLIRHMADAALLTTSSYLRTIALQGDQRLPRLQSLQAELRRLGGLQKHLASKRSWQYEERQQFERITEQIVATLRAIAHAGQSHHA
;
A
#
# COMPACT_ATOMS: atom_id res chain seq x y z
N MET A 1 3.40 16.40 13.82
CA MET A 1 3.37 16.37 12.34
C MET A 1 3.27 17.82 11.86
N ARG A 2 4.20 18.33 11.03
CA ARG A 2 4.12 19.74 10.58
C ARG A 2 3.00 19.90 9.56
N GLU A 3 2.14 20.90 9.77
CA GLU A 3 1.01 21.20 8.90
C GLU A 3 1.50 21.67 7.52
N ARG A 4 0.83 21.24 6.45
CA ARG A 4 1.23 21.48 5.06
C ARG A 4 0.21 22.44 4.44
N THR A 5 0.56 23.72 4.36
CA THR A 5 -0.38 24.80 4.02
C THR A 5 -0.23 25.34 2.59
N VAL A 6 0.90 25.06 1.92
CA VAL A 6 1.17 25.56 0.57
C VAL A 6 0.73 24.55 -0.49
N HIS A 7 -0.06 25.00 -1.45
CA HIS A 7 -0.48 24.21 -2.61
C HIS A 7 0.48 24.43 -3.79
N LEU A 8 0.91 23.33 -4.42
CA LEU A 8 1.72 23.35 -5.65
C LEU A 8 0.87 22.85 -6.81
N ALA A 9 0.87 23.57 -7.93
CA ALA A 9 0.17 23.17 -9.15
C ALA A 9 1.17 22.70 -10.22
N LEU A 10 0.87 21.58 -10.87
CA LEU A 10 1.66 21.02 -11.97
C LEU A 10 0.80 20.97 -13.23
N ARG A 11 1.33 21.48 -14.34
CA ARG A 11 0.74 21.24 -15.67
C ARG A 11 1.30 19.93 -16.22
N ALA A 12 0.42 19.08 -16.72
CA ALA A 12 0.76 17.80 -17.31
C ALA A 12 -0.24 17.48 -18.43
N THR A 13 0.21 16.77 -19.45
CA THR A 13 -0.65 16.15 -20.45
C THR A 13 -1.52 15.04 -19.81
N PRO A 14 -2.63 14.63 -20.45
CA PRO A 14 -3.45 13.52 -19.94
C PRO A 14 -2.67 12.21 -19.78
N ALA A 15 -1.71 11.95 -20.67
CA ALA A 15 -0.85 10.77 -20.62
C ALA A 15 0.09 10.81 -19.40
N GLU A 16 0.78 11.94 -19.19
CA GLU A 16 1.65 12.14 -18.03
C GLU A 16 0.86 12.04 -16.72
N ALA A 17 -0.32 12.67 -16.65
CA ALA A 17 -1.15 12.61 -15.45
C ALA A 17 -1.58 11.17 -15.10
N THR A 18 -1.87 10.35 -16.12
CA THR A 18 -2.20 8.92 -15.94
C THR A 18 -0.98 8.14 -15.44
N LEU A 19 0.18 8.38 -16.04
CA LEU A 19 1.42 7.72 -15.63
C LEU A 19 1.80 8.08 -14.18
N ILE A 20 1.70 9.36 -13.80
CA ILE A 20 2.02 9.81 -12.44
C ILE A 20 1.08 9.15 -11.43
N ARG A 21 -0.22 9.06 -11.72
CA ARG A 21 -1.18 8.35 -10.85
C ARG A 21 -0.81 6.88 -10.71
N HIS A 22 -0.55 6.21 -11.82
CA HIS A 22 -0.17 4.80 -11.81
C HIS A 22 1.10 4.54 -10.97
N MET A 23 2.10 5.41 -11.10
CA MET A 23 3.33 5.30 -10.30
C MET A 23 3.10 5.57 -8.82
N ALA A 24 2.24 6.53 -8.48
CA ALA A 24 1.84 6.80 -7.09
C ALA A 24 1.11 5.60 -6.47
N ASP A 25 0.18 5.00 -7.21
CA ASP A 25 -0.55 3.79 -6.80
C ASP A 25 0.40 2.61 -6.60
N ALA A 26 1.34 2.41 -7.54
CA ALA A 26 2.37 1.38 -7.42
C ALA A 26 3.28 1.58 -6.20
N ALA A 27 3.50 2.83 -5.79
CA ALA A 27 4.23 3.18 -4.57
C ALA A 27 3.37 3.13 -3.29
N LEU A 28 2.07 2.86 -3.40
CA LEU A 28 1.09 2.93 -2.31
C LEU A 28 1.09 4.30 -1.61
N LEU A 29 1.16 5.36 -2.41
CA LEU A 29 1.15 6.75 -1.98
C LEU A 29 0.07 7.52 -2.72
N THR A 30 -0.44 8.60 -2.12
CA THR A 30 -1.22 9.58 -2.88
C THR A 30 -0.32 10.28 -3.91
N THR A 31 -0.90 10.76 -5.00
CA THR A 31 -0.17 11.49 -6.05
C THR A 31 0.69 12.63 -5.49
N SER A 32 0.15 13.40 -4.55
CA SER A 32 0.87 14.51 -3.90
C SER A 32 2.01 14.04 -3.00
N SER A 33 1.83 12.93 -2.27
CA SER A 33 2.89 12.33 -1.46
C SER A 33 4.00 11.74 -2.32
N TYR A 34 3.63 11.04 -3.40
CA TYR A 34 4.57 10.48 -4.39
C TYR A 34 5.44 11.57 -5.02
N LEU A 35 4.80 12.61 -5.60
CA LEU A 35 5.52 13.72 -6.25
C LEU A 35 6.45 14.44 -5.27
N ARG A 36 5.98 14.71 -4.05
CA ARG A 36 6.82 15.33 -3.02
C ARG A 36 8.00 14.45 -2.63
N THR A 37 7.78 13.13 -2.51
CA THR A 37 8.86 12.21 -2.12
C THR A 37 9.92 12.17 -3.20
N ILE A 38 9.55 12.10 -4.49
CA ILE A 38 10.50 12.20 -5.60
C ILE A 38 11.22 13.56 -5.59
N ALA A 39 10.48 14.67 -5.51
CA ALA A 39 11.05 16.01 -5.60
C ALA A 39 12.02 16.34 -4.45
N LEU A 40 11.82 15.74 -3.27
CA LEU A 40 12.69 15.93 -2.12
C LEU A 40 13.77 14.85 -1.98
N GLN A 41 13.97 14.01 -3.01
CA GLN A 41 14.87 12.86 -2.96
C GLN A 41 14.62 11.95 -1.75
N GLY A 42 13.37 11.90 -1.29
CA GLY A 42 12.96 11.04 -0.19
C GLY A 42 12.98 9.57 -0.60
N ASP A 43 13.30 8.70 0.35
CA ASP A 43 13.20 7.27 0.13
C ASP A 43 11.73 6.86 0.00
N GLN A 44 11.33 6.38 -1.19
CA GLN A 44 9.99 5.86 -1.44
C GLN A 44 9.75 4.48 -0.83
N ARG A 45 10.82 3.75 -0.48
CA ARG A 45 10.74 2.39 0.06
C ARG A 45 10.15 2.41 1.45
N LEU A 46 10.58 3.35 2.30
CA LEU A 46 10.10 3.44 3.68
C LEU A 46 8.58 3.72 3.78
N PRO A 47 8.00 4.72 3.09
CA PRO A 47 6.55 4.92 3.05
C PRO A 47 5.80 3.71 2.48
N ARG A 48 6.32 3.08 1.41
CA ARG A 48 5.70 1.89 0.82
C ARG A 48 5.67 0.72 1.81
N LEU A 49 6.78 0.44 2.49
CA LEU A 49 6.87 -0.61 3.51
C LEU A 49 5.93 -0.32 4.69
N GLN A 50 5.83 0.94 5.12
CA GLN A 50 4.88 1.34 6.16
C GLN A 50 3.43 1.10 5.72
N SER A 51 3.07 1.45 4.48
CA SER A 51 1.74 1.16 3.91
C SER A 51 1.45 -0.34 3.87
N LEU A 52 2.39 -1.15 3.36
CA LEU A 52 2.25 -2.62 3.32
C LEU A 52 2.11 -3.22 4.73
N GLN A 53 2.86 -2.72 5.70
CA GLN A 53 2.77 -3.17 7.09
C GLN A 53 1.41 -2.82 7.71
N ALA A 54 0.88 -1.62 7.44
CA ALA A 54 -0.45 -1.21 7.91
C ALA A 54 -1.55 -2.09 7.32
N GLU A 55 -1.45 -2.40 6.02
CA GLU A 55 -2.37 -3.32 5.34
C GLU A 55 -2.30 -4.73 5.93
N LEU A 56 -1.10 -5.26 6.15
CA LEU A 56 -0.91 -6.57 6.79
C LEU A 56 -1.56 -6.63 8.18
N ARG A 57 -1.41 -5.59 8.99
CA ARG A 57 -2.08 -5.49 10.30
C ARG A 57 -3.60 -5.51 10.18
N ARG A 58 -4.16 -4.75 9.22
CA ARG A 58 -5.60 -4.72 8.97
C ARG A 58 -6.12 -6.09 8.55
N LEU A 59 -5.46 -6.74 7.59
CA LEU A 59 -5.84 -8.06 7.09
C LEU A 59 -5.73 -9.14 8.16
N GLY A 60 -4.64 -9.15 8.95
CA GLY A 60 -4.48 -10.08 10.07
C GLY A 60 -5.55 -9.90 11.15
N GLY A 61 -5.96 -8.66 11.43
CA GLY A 61 -7.07 -8.37 12.33
C GLY A 61 -8.40 -8.95 11.83
N LEU A 62 -8.70 -8.77 10.54
CA LEU A 62 -9.90 -9.33 9.90
C LEU A 62 -9.88 -10.87 9.90
N GLN A 63 -8.73 -11.48 9.56
CA GLN A 63 -8.56 -12.93 9.58
C GLN A 63 -8.78 -13.49 10.99
N LYS A 64 -8.18 -12.87 12.02
CA LYS A 64 -8.37 -13.27 13.41
C LYS A 64 -9.82 -13.15 13.85
N HIS A 65 -10.50 -12.07 13.45
CA HIS A 65 -11.92 -11.89 13.75
C HIS A 65 -12.77 -13.01 13.14
N LEU A 66 -12.58 -13.34 11.86
CA LEU A 66 -13.28 -14.44 11.21
C LEU A 66 -12.97 -15.79 11.86
N ALA A 67 -11.70 -16.07 12.18
CA ALA A 67 -11.28 -17.27 12.89
C ALA A 67 -11.88 -17.43 14.29
N SER A 68 -12.21 -16.32 14.96
CA SER A 68 -12.82 -16.36 16.30
C SER A 68 -14.31 -16.72 16.30
N LYS A 69 -14.96 -16.77 15.13
CA LYS A 69 -16.37 -17.15 15.02
C LYS A 69 -16.55 -18.65 15.27
N ARG A 70 -17.59 -19.01 16.05
CA ARG A 70 -17.88 -20.42 16.43
C ARG A 70 -18.29 -21.31 15.25
N SER A 71 -18.83 -20.71 14.20
CA SER A 71 -19.23 -21.38 12.96
C SER A 71 -19.12 -20.40 11.80
N TRP A 72 -18.79 -20.89 10.62
CA TRP A 72 -18.70 -20.07 9.40
C TRP A 72 -19.85 -20.36 8.44
N GLN A 73 -20.51 -19.30 8.01
CA GLN A 73 -21.35 -19.27 6.82
C GLN A 73 -20.47 -19.36 5.56
N TYR A 74 -21.05 -19.80 4.43
CA TYR A 74 -20.32 -19.97 3.17
C TYR A 74 -19.57 -18.70 2.74
N GLU A 75 -20.20 -17.54 2.84
CA GLU A 75 -19.60 -16.24 2.49
C GLU A 75 -18.41 -15.89 3.39
N GLU A 76 -18.48 -16.25 4.68
CA GLU A 76 -17.39 -16.00 5.64
C GLU A 76 -16.17 -16.88 5.33
N ARG A 77 -16.39 -18.11 4.84
CA ARG A 77 -15.30 -18.98 4.36
C ARG A 77 -14.61 -18.37 3.15
N GLN A 78 -15.39 -17.94 2.15
CA GLN A 78 -14.85 -17.27 0.97
C GLN A 78 -14.11 -15.97 1.33
N GLN A 79 -14.61 -15.23 2.32
CA GLN A 79 -13.94 -14.03 2.79
C GLN A 79 -12.61 -14.36 3.48
N PHE A 80 -12.57 -15.41 4.29
CA PHE A 80 -11.35 -15.88 4.95
C PHE A 80 -10.28 -16.30 3.93
N GLU A 81 -10.67 -17.06 2.91
CA GLU A 81 -9.78 -17.47 1.81
C GLU A 81 -9.21 -16.25 1.07
N ARG A 82 -10.08 -15.31 0.66
CA ARG A 82 -9.64 -14.06 0.01
C ARG A 82 -8.68 -13.24 0.87
N ILE A 83 -8.96 -13.12 2.16
CA ILE A 83 -8.06 -12.41 3.09
C ILE A 83 -6.71 -13.14 3.18
N THR A 84 -6.72 -14.46 3.21
CA THR A 84 -5.50 -15.27 3.26
C THR A 84 -4.65 -15.07 2.00
N GLU A 85 -5.27 -15.08 0.82
CA GLU A 85 -4.60 -14.77 -0.45
C GLU A 85 -4.00 -13.36 -0.45
N GLN A 86 -4.74 -12.36 0.04
CA GLN A 86 -4.27 -10.99 0.17
C GLN A 86 -3.07 -10.87 1.12
N ILE A 87 -3.11 -11.55 2.27
CA ILE A 87 -1.97 -11.59 3.21
C ILE A 87 -0.73 -12.15 2.53
N VAL A 88 -0.85 -13.27 1.80
CA VAL A 88 0.27 -13.87 1.07
C VAL A 88 0.82 -12.91 0.01
N ALA A 89 -0.05 -12.23 -0.73
CA ALA A 89 0.37 -11.25 -1.73
C ALA A 89 1.13 -10.07 -1.10
N THR A 90 0.61 -9.50 0.00
CA THR A 90 1.28 -8.41 0.73
C THR A 90 2.63 -8.85 1.29
N LEU A 91 2.74 -10.07 1.85
CA LEU A 91 4.01 -10.60 2.35
C LEU A 91 5.06 -10.77 1.23
N ARG A 92 4.64 -11.26 0.06
CA ARG A 92 5.53 -11.35 -1.13
C ARG A 92 6.03 -9.96 -1.56
N ALA A 93 5.14 -8.97 -1.58
CA ALA A 93 5.52 -7.59 -1.92
C ALA A 93 6.54 -7.00 -0.94
N ILE A 94 6.41 -7.28 0.37
CA ILE A 94 7.38 -6.89 1.39
C ILE A 94 8.72 -7.62 1.18
N ALA A 95 8.69 -8.93 0.92
CA ALA A 95 9.90 -9.72 0.70
C ALA A 95 10.71 -9.22 -0.52
N HIS A 96 10.03 -8.92 -1.63
CA HIS A 96 10.68 -8.33 -2.80
C HIS A 96 11.26 -6.94 -2.53
N ALA A 97 10.60 -6.11 -1.73
CA ALA A 97 11.15 -4.81 -1.33
C ALA A 97 12.42 -4.92 -0.46
N GLY A 98 12.55 -5.99 0.33
CA GLY A 98 13.73 -6.27 1.15
C GLY A 98 14.92 -6.84 0.38
N GLN A 99 14.70 -7.55 -0.73
CA GLN A 99 15.77 -8.16 -1.54
C GLN A 99 16.59 -7.14 -2.35
N SER A 100 16.01 -5.98 -2.70
CA SER A 100 16.69 -4.86 -3.37
C SER A 100 17.72 -4.11 -2.49
N HIS A 101 18.12 -4.71 -1.37
CA HIS A 101 19.03 -4.16 -0.36
C HIS A 101 20.45 -4.80 -0.42
N HIS A 102 20.65 -5.80 -1.28
CA HIS A 102 21.91 -6.54 -1.45
C HIS A 102 22.57 -6.40 -2.83
N ALA A 103 22.17 -5.41 -3.64
CA ALA A 103 22.78 -5.09 -4.93
C ALA A 103 23.38 -3.68 -4.90
#